data_AF-A0A9E1ZCR4-F1
#
_entry.id   AF-A0A9E1ZCR4-F1
#
_cell.length_a   1.000
_cell.length_b   1.000
_cell.length_c   1.000
_cell.angle_alpha   90.00
_cell.angle_beta   90.00
_cell.angle_gamma   90.00
#
_symmetry.space_group_name_H-M   'P 1'
#
loop_
_entity.id
_entity.type
_entity.pdbx_description
1 polymer ?
#
loop_
_entity_poly.entity_id
_entity_poly.type
_entity_poly.pdbx_seq_one_letter_code
_entity_poly.pdbx_strand_id
1 'polypeptide(L)'
;MTKKIKFHHKVLTKGREIAIVFALILIISTFLPWGQTEVASVTGLKGDGQYVIGIGFLAFGLLFVKKFPKMIAYLLALALLALGAYYFIYRGMVLGAKPWVSLLFLADLIVIAILVLRRRAIFVSLALGINALALGLIDFHVMAKTVENLVGGEIGIGLYLALIASCGIVLGTIVEGCQEQDSKLKKKLFFFDQKD
;
A
#
# COMPACT_ATOMS: atom_id res chain seq x y z
N MET A 1 -29.94 18.62 -36.01
CA MET A 1 -30.33 18.32 -34.61
C MET A 1 -29.52 17.12 -34.13
N THR A 2 -28.31 17.33 -33.62
CA THR A 2 -27.39 16.24 -33.24
C THR A 2 -27.71 15.74 -31.84
N LYS A 3 -28.28 14.52 -31.75
CA LYS A 3 -28.49 13.81 -30.48
C LYS A 3 -27.12 13.57 -29.83
N LYS A 4 -26.80 14.30 -28.76
CA LYS A 4 -25.68 13.96 -27.86
C LYS A 4 -25.97 12.59 -27.24
N ILE A 5 -25.36 11.54 -27.78
CA ILE A 5 -25.34 10.22 -27.15
C ILE A 5 -24.52 10.37 -25.87
N LYS A 6 -25.21 10.46 -24.72
CA LYS A 6 -24.57 10.37 -23.40
C LYS A 6 -24.08 8.93 -23.24
N PHE A 7 -22.83 8.67 -23.60
CA PHE A 7 -22.13 7.48 -23.13
C PHE A 7 -22.02 7.58 -21.61
N HIS A 8 -22.94 6.92 -20.90
CA HIS A 8 -22.77 6.61 -19.49
C HIS A 8 -21.63 5.59 -19.37
N HIS A 9 -20.41 6.11 -19.42
CA HIS A 9 -19.22 5.35 -19.13
C HIS A 9 -19.22 5.05 -17.62
N LYS A 10 -20.00 4.04 -17.21
CA LYS A 10 -19.71 3.21 -16.04
C LYS A 10 -18.43 2.44 -16.39
N VAL A 11 -17.30 3.15 -16.53
CA VAL A 11 -15.99 2.51 -16.52
C VAL A 11 -15.86 1.99 -15.09
N LEU A 12 -16.13 0.71 -14.98
CA LEU A 12 -16.02 -0.15 -13.83
C LEU A 12 -14.89 0.32 -12.90
N THR A 13 -15.27 0.79 -11.71
CA THR A 13 -14.41 1.04 -10.53
C THR A 13 -13.83 -0.25 -9.93
N LYS A 14 -13.72 -1.32 -10.73
CA LYS A 14 -13.39 -2.67 -10.25
C LYS A 14 -11.99 -2.73 -9.64
N GLY A 15 -11.01 -2.03 -10.22
CA GLY A 15 -9.64 -2.00 -9.67
C GLY A 15 -9.59 -1.39 -8.28
N ARG A 16 -10.24 -0.23 -8.10
CA ARG A 16 -10.37 0.45 -6.82
C ARG A 16 -11.12 -0.36 -5.77
N GLU A 17 -12.23 -1.02 -6.13
CA GLU A 17 -12.99 -1.87 -5.21
C GLU A 17 -12.14 -3.05 -4.71
N ILE A 18 -11.40 -3.70 -5.61
CA ILE A 18 -10.43 -4.75 -5.25
C ILE A 18 -9.40 -4.21 -4.25
N ALA A 19 -8.78 -3.07 -4.55
CA ALA A 19 -7.77 -2.47 -3.67
C ALA A 19 -8.34 -2.11 -2.28
N ILE A 20 -9.59 -1.66 -2.19
CA ILE A 20 -10.25 -1.32 -0.92
C ILE A 20 -10.45 -2.59 -0.07
N VAL A 21 -10.95 -3.66 -0.68
CA VAL A 21 -11.16 -4.94 0.00
C VAL A 21 -9.84 -5.46 0.55
N PHE A 22 -8.79 -5.43 -0.25
CA PHE A 22 -7.48 -5.89 0.20
C PHE A 22 -6.82 -4.95 1.22
N ALA A 23 -7.06 -3.64 1.17
CA ALA A 23 -6.64 -2.73 2.24
C ALA A 23 -7.32 -3.07 3.59
N LEU A 24 -8.59 -3.47 3.58
CA LEU A 24 -9.27 -3.97 4.78
C LEU A 24 -8.69 -5.29 5.27
N ILE A 25 -8.41 -6.23 4.36
CA ILE A 25 -7.76 -7.50 4.72
C ILE A 25 -6.38 -7.23 5.34
N LEU A 26 -5.63 -6.25 4.82
CA LEU A 26 -4.34 -5.84 5.38
C LEU A 26 -4.49 -5.28 6.80
N ILE A 27 -5.54 -4.50 7.08
CA ILE A 27 -5.81 -4.01 8.45
C ILE A 27 -6.14 -5.18 9.36
N ILE A 28 -7.07 -6.06 8.95
CA ILE A 28 -7.51 -7.22 9.74
C ILE A 28 -6.33 -8.15 10.04
N SER A 29 -5.41 -8.35 9.08
CA SER A 29 -4.28 -9.25 9.24
C SER A 29 -3.31 -8.85 10.36
N THR A 30 -3.27 -7.57 10.74
CA THR A 30 -2.43 -7.08 11.84
C THR A 30 -2.94 -7.49 13.22
N PHE A 31 -4.23 -7.80 13.34
CA PHE A 31 -4.83 -8.32 14.58
C PHE A 31 -4.68 -9.83 14.71
N LEU A 32 -4.25 -10.50 13.66
CA LEU A 32 -4.06 -11.95 13.63
C LEU A 32 -2.64 -12.33 14.08
N PRO A 33 -2.44 -13.59 14.51
CA PRO A 33 -1.12 -14.12 14.82
C PRO A 33 -0.22 -14.09 13.59
N TRP A 34 0.99 -13.54 13.72
CA TRP A 34 2.02 -13.54 12.69
C TRP A 34 3.04 -14.65 12.90
N GLY A 35 3.24 -15.08 14.14
CA GLY A 35 3.97 -16.29 14.50
C GLY A 35 3.27 -17.00 15.65
N GLN A 36 3.32 -18.33 15.67
CA GLN A 36 2.78 -19.16 16.73
C GLN A 36 3.81 -20.19 17.19
N THR A 37 3.77 -20.49 18.47
CA THR A 37 4.50 -21.58 19.12
C THR A 37 3.52 -22.28 20.07
N GLU A 38 3.86 -23.46 20.58
CA GLU A 38 3.02 -24.19 21.54
C GLU A 38 2.68 -23.38 22.81
N VAL A 39 3.54 -22.42 23.18
CA VAL A 39 3.46 -21.66 24.43
C VAL A 39 3.06 -20.20 24.25
N ALA A 40 3.20 -19.64 23.04
CA ALA A 40 2.92 -18.23 22.79
C ALA A 40 2.56 -17.93 21.32
N SER A 41 1.60 -17.03 21.12
CA SER A 41 1.33 -16.41 19.82
C SER A 41 1.83 -14.98 19.77
N VAL A 42 2.62 -14.63 18.75
CA VAL A 42 3.01 -13.26 18.46
C VAL A 42 1.97 -12.66 17.52
N THR A 43 1.17 -11.74 18.04
CA THR A 43 0.22 -10.94 17.25
C THR A 43 0.97 -9.96 16.36
N GLY A 44 0.46 -9.68 15.15
CA GLY A 44 1.04 -8.68 14.26
C GLY A 44 1.17 -7.28 14.86
N LEU A 45 0.25 -6.89 15.74
CA LEU A 45 0.30 -5.62 16.48
C LEU A 45 1.57 -5.42 17.34
N LYS A 46 2.34 -6.48 17.60
CA LYS A 46 3.63 -6.37 18.28
C LYS A 46 4.73 -6.25 17.23
N GLY A 47 5.55 -5.21 17.33
CA GLY A 47 6.66 -4.98 16.38
C GLY A 47 6.18 -4.35 15.08
N ASP A 48 6.57 -4.93 13.94
CA ASP A 48 6.43 -4.29 12.63
C ASP A 48 4.98 -4.19 12.11
N GLY A 49 4.03 -4.96 12.64
CA GLY A 49 2.62 -4.84 12.23
C GLY A 49 1.91 -3.57 12.69
N GLN A 50 2.52 -2.78 13.60
CA GLN A 50 2.08 -1.39 13.87
C GLN A 50 2.30 -0.47 12.65
N TYR A 51 3.31 -0.74 11.83
CA TYR A 51 3.54 0.00 10.60
C TYR A 51 2.59 -0.49 9.51
N VAL A 52 2.37 -1.81 9.43
CA VAL A 52 1.44 -2.41 8.45
C VAL A 52 0.01 -1.92 8.65
N ILE A 53 -0.45 -1.76 9.90
CA ILE A 53 -1.80 -1.23 10.16
C ILE A 53 -1.91 0.24 9.72
N GLY A 54 -0.86 1.04 9.94
CA GLY A 54 -0.79 2.42 9.47
C GLY A 54 -0.83 2.52 7.94
N ILE A 55 -0.08 1.65 7.26
CA ILE A 55 -0.11 1.53 5.79
C ILE A 55 -1.51 1.12 5.31
N GLY A 56 -2.13 0.15 5.98
CA GLY A 56 -3.49 -0.33 5.66
C GLY A 56 -4.54 0.78 5.74
N PHE A 57 -4.60 1.52 6.85
CA PHE A 57 -5.52 2.65 7.00
C PHE A 57 -5.24 3.77 6.02
N LEU A 58 -3.96 4.05 5.75
CA LEU A 58 -3.59 5.08 4.80
C LEU A 58 -3.99 4.71 3.37
N ALA A 59 -3.69 3.48 2.94
CA ALA A 59 -4.11 2.95 1.64
C ALA A 59 -5.63 2.96 1.51
N PHE A 60 -6.34 2.49 2.54
CA PHE A 60 -7.80 2.51 2.59
C PHE A 60 -8.34 3.94 2.43
N GLY A 61 -7.87 4.90 3.22
CA GLY A 61 -8.29 6.30 3.13
C GLY A 61 -8.01 6.93 1.77
N LEU A 62 -6.81 6.74 1.22
CA LEU A 62 -6.41 7.22 -0.11
C LEU A 62 -7.34 6.68 -1.21
N LEU A 63 -7.78 5.42 -1.07
CA LEU A 63 -8.71 4.79 -1.99
C LEU A 63 -10.14 5.33 -1.88
N PHE A 64 -10.52 6.17 -0.92
CA PHE A 64 -11.81 6.90 -0.93
C PHE A 64 -11.70 8.31 -1.51
N VAL A 65 -10.52 8.90 -1.47
CA VAL A 65 -10.30 10.29 -1.90
C VAL A 65 -10.08 10.36 -3.42
N LYS A 66 -11.11 10.78 -4.18
CA LYS A 66 -10.98 11.04 -5.62
C LYS A 66 -10.06 12.22 -5.95
N LYS A 67 -9.98 13.22 -5.08
CA LYS A 67 -9.13 14.40 -5.26
C LYS A 67 -8.58 14.84 -3.91
N PHE A 68 -7.26 14.90 -3.80
CA PHE A 68 -6.60 15.49 -2.64
C PHE A 68 -6.57 17.01 -2.76
N PRO A 69 -7.12 17.77 -1.79
CA PRO A 69 -6.81 19.19 -1.69
C PRO A 69 -5.30 19.34 -1.43
N LYS A 70 -4.70 20.39 -2.01
CA LYS A 70 -3.23 20.54 -2.03
C LYS A 70 -2.63 20.46 -0.62
N MET A 71 -3.26 21.14 0.35
CA MET A 71 -2.80 21.17 1.73
C MET A 71 -2.75 19.78 2.38
N ILE A 72 -3.78 18.95 2.20
CA ILE A 72 -3.79 17.59 2.77
C ILE A 72 -2.68 16.74 2.15
N ALA A 73 -2.43 16.88 0.84
CA ALA A 73 -1.31 16.20 0.20
C ALA A 73 0.04 16.65 0.78
N TYR A 74 0.26 17.95 0.98
CA TYR A 74 1.48 18.45 1.60
C TYR A 74 1.67 17.96 3.03
N LEU A 75 0.62 18.03 3.86
CA LEU A 75 0.65 17.55 5.24
C LEU A 75 0.91 16.05 5.32
N LEU A 76 0.27 15.26 4.45
CA LEU A 76 0.46 13.83 4.41
C LEU A 76 1.88 13.46 3.94
N ALA A 77 2.40 14.12 2.91
CA ALA A 77 3.77 13.92 2.46
C ALA A 77 4.78 14.26 3.56
N LEU A 78 4.56 15.38 4.28
CA LEU A 78 5.41 15.77 5.40
C LEU A 78 5.36 14.77 6.55
N ALA A 79 4.16 14.29 6.92
CA ALA A 79 3.97 13.30 7.97
C ALA A 79 4.66 11.97 7.62
N LEU A 80 4.57 11.53 6.36
CA LEU A 80 5.24 10.31 5.89
C LEU A 80 6.76 10.44 5.89
N LEU A 81 7.29 11.60 5.49
CA LEU A 81 8.73 11.86 5.56
C LEU A 81 9.22 11.92 7.01
N ALA A 82 8.46 12.54 7.92
CA ALA A 82 8.79 12.61 9.33
C ALA A 82 8.76 11.21 10.00
N LEU A 83 7.73 10.41 9.70
CA LEU A 83 7.62 9.04 10.17
C LEU A 83 8.79 8.18 9.65
N GLY A 84 9.17 8.40 8.39
CA GLY A 84 10.33 7.77 7.76
C GLY A 84 11.66 8.09 8.41
N ALA A 85 11.91 9.38 8.60
CA ALA A 85 13.09 9.85 9.30
C ALA A 85 13.15 9.28 10.71
N TYR A 86 12.04 9.29 11.45
CA TYR A 86 11.95 8.68 12.77
C TYR A 86 12.29 7.18 12.73
N TYR A 87 11.69 6.43 11.81
CA TYR A 87 11.94 5.00 11.69
C TYR A 87 13.39 4.69 11.28
N PHE A 88 13.94 5.47 10.34
CA PHE A 88 15.33 5.39 9.91
C PHE A 88 16.27 5.56 11.11
N ILE A 89 16.04 6.61 11.91
CA ILE A 89 16.85 6.91 13.10
C ILE A 89 16.69 5.80 14.14
N TYR A 90 15.47 5.36 14.42
CA TYR A 90 15.20 4.32 15.41
C TYR A 90 15.83 2.98 15.02
N ARG A 91 15.58 2.47 13.81
CA ARG A 91 16.18 1.20 13.34
C ARG A 91 17.69 1.30 13.19
N GLY A 92 18.19 2.39 12.63
CA GLY A 92 19.61 2.58 12.36
C GLY A 92 20.45 2.78 13.62
N MET A 93 19.97 3.60 14.57
CA MET A 93 20.73 3.95 15.77
C MET A 93 20.42 3.03 16.96
N VAL A 94 19.17 2.60 17.15
CA VAL A 94 18.76 1.84 18.35
C VAL A 94 18.86 0.34 18.14
N LEU A 95 18.47 -0.15 16.97
CA LEU A 95 18.40 -1.59 16.70
C LEU A 95 19.64 -2.15 15.96
N GLY A 96 20.63 -1.30 15.65
CA GLY A 96 21.82 -1.71 14.92
C GLY A 96 21.53 -2.28 13.53
N ALA A 97 20.37 -1.92 12.93
CA ALA A 97 20.01 -2.40 11.61
C ALA A 97 21.05 -1.94 10.59
N LYS A 98 21.37 -2.80 9.61
CA LYS A 98 22.37 -2.46 8.62
C LYS A 98 21.94 -1.18 7.88
N PRO A 99 22.82 -0.17 7.72
CA PRO A 99 22.46 1.17 7.28
C PRO A 99 21.79 1.23 5.90
N TRP A 100 22.08 0.26 5.03
CA TRP A 100 21.45 0.14 3.71
C TRP A 100 19.96 -0.20 3.76
N VAL A 101 19.50 -0.95 4.77
CA VAL A 101 18.06 -1.21 4.96
C VAL A 101 17.33 0.08 5.28
N SER A 102 17.89 0.89 6.19
CA SER A 102 17.35 2.20 6.53
C SER A 102 17.32 3.12 5.30
N LEU A 103 18.39 3.13 4.48
CA LEU A 103 18.43 3.95 3.25
C LEU A 103 17.33 3.58 2.25
N LEU A 104 17.02 2.28 2.09
CA LEU A 104 15.93 1.83 1.23
C LEU A 104 14.58 2.36 1.72
N PHE A 105 14.31 2.31 3.04
CA PHE A 105 13.09 2.88 3.62
C PHE A 105 12.98 4.40 3.39
N LEU A 106 14.09 5.13 3.53
CA LEU A 106 14.12 6.57 3.29
C LEU A 106 13.83 6.90 1.82
N ALA A 107 14.44 6.15 0.89
CA ALA A 107 14.21 6.31 -0.54
C ALA A 107 12.74 6.05 -0.91
N ASP A 108 12.14 4.99 -0.38
CA ASP A 108 10.72 4.66 -0.62
C ASP A 108 9.79 5.75 -0.11
N LEU A 109 10.06 6.33 1.05
CA LEU A 109 9.25 7.42 1.59
C LEU A 109 9.40 8.72 0.82
N ILE A 110 10.59 8.99 0.25
CA ILE A 110 10.77 10.09 -0.70
C ILE A 110 9.93 9.86 -1.95
N VAL A 111 9.93 8.65 -2.51
CA VAL A 111 9.11 8.31 -3.67
C VAL A 111 7.62 8.50 -3.36
N ILE A 112 7.15 7.98 -2.22
CA ILE A 112 5.76 8.15 -1.78
C ILE A 112 5.43 9.64 -1.62
N ALA A 113 6.30 10.42 -0.98
CA ALA A 113 6.11 11.87 -0.82
C ALA A 113 5.99 12.57 -2.18
N ILE A 114 6.87 12.27 -3.13
CA ILE A 114 6.81 12.83 -4.50
C ILE A 114 5.48 12.45 -5.18
N LEU A 115 5.01 11.22 -5.02
CA LEU A 115 3.74 10.76 -5.60
C LEU A 115 2.53 11.47 -4.97
N VAL A 116 2.56 11.69 -3.66
CA VAL A 116 1.56 12.47 -2.94
C VAL A 116 1.56 13.92 -3.43
N LEU A 117 2.73 14.54 -3.57
CA LEU A 117 2.88 15.91 -4.08
C LEU A 117 2.38 16.06 -5.52
N ARG A 118 2.59 15.03 -6.36
CA ARG A 118 2.03 14.96 -7.72
C ARG A 118 0.52 14.66 -7.75
N ARG A 119 -0.13 14.50 -6.58
CA ARG A 119 -1.56 14.18 -6.39
C ARG A 119 -2.00 12.95 -7.18
N ARG A 120 -1.10 11.98 -7.30
CA ARG A 120 -1.33 10.75 -8.04
C ARG A 120 -1.78 9.66 -7.07
N ALA A 121 -2.99 9.80 -6.51
CA ALA A 121 -3.50 8.93 -5.44
C ALA A 121 -3.39 7.42 -5.75
N ILE A 122 -3.65 7.01 -6.99
CA ILE A 122 -3.50 5.61 -7.43
C ILE A 122 -2.04 5.13 -7.30
N PHE A 123 -1.08 5.96 -7.71
CA PHE A 123 0.34 5.63 -7.60
C PHE A 123 0.83 5.66 -6.16
N VAL A 124 0.27 6.53 -5.31
CA VAL A 124 0.55 6.50 -3.86
C VAL A 124 0.08 5.18 -3.26
N SER A 125 -1.15 4.75 -3.56
CA SER A 125 -1.68 3.47 -3.09
C SER A 125 -0.88 2.28 -3.62
N LEU A 126 -0.39 2.35 -4.86
CA LEU A 126 0.51 1.35 -5.44
C LEU A 126 1.84 1.28 -4.67
N ALA A 127 2.47 2.42 -4.41
CA ALA A 127 3.72 2.49 -3.66
C ALA A 127 3.56 1.96 -2.22
N LEU A 128 2.43 2.25 -1.58
CA LEU A 128 2.09 1.69 -0.26
C LEU A 128 1.88 0.17 -0.30
N GLY A 129 1.19 -0.35 -1.33
CA GLY A 129 1.02 -1.79 -1.52
C GLY A 129 2.35 -2.53 -1.72
N ILE A 130 3.28 -1.95 -2.50
CA ILE A 130 4.63 -2.50 -2.70
C ILE A 130 5.42 -2.48 -1.38
N ASN A 131 5.34 -1.38 -0.61
CA ASN A 131 5.98 -1.28 0.69
C ASN A 131 5.46 -2.33 1.68
N ALA A 132 4.14 -2.49 1.77
CA ALA A 132 3.52 -3.51 2.62
C ALA A 132 3.95 -4.92 2.21
N LEU A 133 4.07 -5.19 0.91
CA LEU A 133 4.54 -6.48 0.40
C LEU A 133 6.01 -6.73 0.77
N ALA A 134 6.88 -5.73 0.58
CA ALA A 134 8.29 -5.84 0.91
C ALA A 134 8.50 -6.08 2.43
N LEU A 135 7.79 -5.34 3.27
CA LEU A 135 7.76 -5.54 4.72
C LEU A 135 7.28 -6.96 5.07
N GLY A 136 6.15 -7.37 4.51
CA GLY A 136 5.60 -8.71 4.74
C GLY A 136 6.57 -9.82 4.34
N LEU A 137 7.33 -9.67 3.26
CA LEU A 137 8.32 -10.65 2.81
C LEU A 137 9.55 -10.70 3.73
N ILE A 138 10.01 -9.55 4.22
CA ILE A 138 11.09 -9.47 5.20
C ILE A 138 10.64 -10.16 6.50
N ASP A 139 9.46 -9.82 7.00
CA ASP A 139 8.91 -10.41 8.22
C ASP A 139 8.66 -11.91 8.06
N PHE A 140 8.18 -12.35 6.89
CA PHE A 140 8.05 -13.76 6.56
C PHE A 140 9.39 -14.50 6.64
N HIS A 141 10.44 -13.93 6.06
CA HIS A 141 11.77 -14.54 6.09
C HIS A 141 12.36 -14.59 7.50
N VAL A 142 12.21 -13.52 8.28
CA VAL A 142 12.66 -13.48 9.68
C VAL A 142 11.89 -14.50 10.50
N MET A 143 10.55 -14.53 10.38
CA MET A 143 9.69 -15.45 11.13
C MET A 143 9.96 -16.90 10.75
N ALA A 144 10.15 -17.22 9.47
CA ALA A 144 10.49 -18.56 9.00
C ALA A 144 11.76 -19.10 9.68
N LYS A 145 12.81 -18.26 9.78
CA LYS A 145 14.04 -18.61 10.49
C LYS A 145 13.83 -18.75 11.99
N THR A 146 13.03 -17.88 12.60
CA THR A 146 12.75 -17.97 14.04
C THR A 146 11.98 -19.23 14.37
N VAL A 147 10.99 -19.58 13.57
CA VAL A 147 10.17 -20.79 13.69
C VAL A 147 11.00 -22.06 13.50
N GLU A 148 11.92 -22.10 12.52
CA GLU A 148 12.82 -23.24 12.30
C GLU A 148 13.67 -23.58 13.54
N ASN A 149 13.99 -22.58 14.37
CA ASN A 149 14.78 -22.75 15.59
C ASN A 149 13.94 -23.06 16.85
N LEU A 150 12.61 -23.04 16.73
CA LEU A 150 11.70 -23.27 17.85
C LEU A 150 10.93 -24.59 17.64
N VAL A 151 10.95 -25.46 18.65
CA VAL A 151 10.17 -26.71 18.62
C VAL A 151 8.68 -26.36 18.52
N GLY A 152 8.01 -26.85 17.48
CA GLY A 152 6.58 -26.61 17.24
C GLY A 152 6.23 -25.17 16.81
N GLY A 153 7.20 -24.41 16.27
CA GLY A 153 6.91 -23.11 15.69
C GLY A 153 6.14 -23.21 14.38
N GLU A 154 5.20 -22.29 14.14
CA GLU A 154 4.51 -22.13 12.85
C GLU A 154 4.37 -20.64 12.49
N ILE A 155 4.38 -20.35 11.18
CA ILE A 155 4.10 -19.00 10.69
C ILE A 155 2.60 -18.75 10.81
N GLY A 156 2.23 -17.66 11.46
CA GLY A 156 0.83 -17.33 11.72
C GLY A 156 0.08 -16.85 10.48
N ILE A 157 -1.22 -17.16 10.41
CA ILE A 157 -2.10 -16.81 9.28
C ILE A 157 -2.15 -15.31 8.97
N GLY A 158 -1.92 -14.46 9.97
CA GLY A 158 -1.90 -13.00 9.79
C GLY A 158 -0.81 -12.55 8.83
N LEU A 159 0.35 -13.21 8.83
CA LEU A 159 1.47 -12.84 7.95
C LEU A 159 1.17 -13.22 6.49
N TYR A 160 0.59 -14.40 6.26
CA TYR A 160 0.11 -14.81 4.95
C TYR A 160 -0.97 -13.88 4.40
N LEU A 161 -1.93 -13.49 5.26
CA LEU A 161 -2.98 -12.55 4.88
C LEU A 161 -2.43 -11.16 4.56
N ALA A 162 -1.42 -10.69 5.30
CA ALA A 162 -0.75 -9.43 5.00
C ALA A 162 -0.06 -9.44 3.61
N LEU A 163 0.60 -10.54 3.26
CA LEU A 163 1.23 -10.72 1.95
C LEU A 163 0.19 -10.73 0.81
N ILE A 164 -0.85 -11.56 0.95
CA ILE A 164 -1.92 -11.66 -0.05
C ILE A 164 -2.62 -10.30 -0.20
N ALA A 165 -2.89 -9.61 0.91
CA ALA A 165 -3.49 -8.30 0.91
C ALA A 165 -2.64 -7.25 0.20
N SER A 166 -1.33 -7.25 0.45
CA SER A 166 -0.41 -6.34 -0.21
C SER A 166 -0.38 -6.55 -1.72
N CYS A 167 -0.33 -7.82 -2.18
CA CYS A 167 -0.47 -8.16 -3.60
C CYS A 167 -1.81 -7.69 -4.19
N GLY A 168 -2.91 -7.89 -3.47
CA GLY A 168 -4.23 -7.46 -3.91
C GLY A 168 -4.38 -5.95 -4.06
N ILE A 169 -3.77 -5.17 -3.15
CA ILE A 169 -3.70 -3.69 -3.27
C ILE A 169 -2.91 -3.30 -4.53
N VAL A 170 -1.75 -3.93 -4.76
CA VAL A 170 -0.92 -3.68 -5.95
C VAL A 170 -1.70 -3.99 -7.24
N LEU A 171 -2.30 -5.17 -7.34
CA LEU A 171 -3.08 -5.56 -8.51
C LEU A 171 -4.30 -4.64 -8.73
N GLY A 172 -5.06 -4.35 -7.67
CA GLY A 172 -6.23 -3.47 -7.77
C GLY A 172 -5.86 -2.05 -8.24
N THR A 173 -4.75 -1.51 -7.74
CA THR A 173 -4.25 -0.18 -8.13
C THR A 173 -3.70 -0.14 -9.55
N ILE A 174 -3.02 -1.21 -10.03
CA ILE A 174 -2.58 -1.33 -11.42
C ILE A 174 -3.79 -1.36 -12.37
N VAL A 175 -4.79 -2.20 -12.05
CA VAL A 175 -6.02 -2.31 -12.86
C VAL A 175 -6.73 -0.96 -12.97
N GLU A 176 -6.90 -0.26 -11.85
CA GLU A 176 -7.49 1.09 -11.82
C GLU A 176 -6.66 2.09 -12.65
N GLY A 177 -5.33 2.05 -12.53
CA GLY A 177 -4.41 2.92 -13.28
C GLY A 177 -4.50 2.71 -14.79
N CYS A 178 -4.58 1.46 -15.24
CA CYS A 178 -4.78 1.11 -16.66
C CYS A 178 -6.13 1.61 -17.18
N GLN A 179 -7.20 1.45 -16.40
CA GLN A 179 -8.55 1.93 -16.77
C GLN A 179 -8.60 3.46 -16.86
N GLU A 180 -7.92 4.17 -15.97
CA GLU A 180 -7.84 5.65 -16.02
C GLU A 180 -7.12 6.13 -17.29
N GLN A 181 -6.06 5.45 -17.72
CA GLN A 181 -5.34 5.78 -18.94
C GLN A 181 -6.15 5.51 -20.20
N ASP A 182 -6.82 4.36 -20.30
CA ASP A 182 -7.69 4.02 -21.43
C ASP A 182 -8.84 5.04 -21.57
N SER A 183 -9.46 5.44 -20.46
CA SER A 183 -10.49 6.48 -20.47
C SER A 183 -9.98 7.84 -20.97
N LYS A 184 -8.75 8.22 -20.61
CA LYS A 184 -8.12 9.46 -21.11
C LYS A 184 -7.80 9.38 -22.61
N LEU A 185 -7.32 8.23 -23.08
CA LEU A 185 -6.98 8.01 -24.48
C LEU A 185 -8.25 8.06 -25.36
N LYS A 186 -9.31 7.34 -24.98
CA LYS A 186 -10.60 7.37 -25.69
C LYS A 186 -11.15 8.80 -25.79
N LYS A 187 -11.14 9.57 -24.70
CA LYS A 187 -11.57 10.97 -24.74
C LYS A 187 -10.76 11.80 -25.73
N LYS A 188 -9.43 11.65 -25.78
CA LYS A 188 -8.60 12.36 -26.75
C LYS A 188 -8.97 12.00 -28.18
N LEU A 189 -9.14 10.70 -28.49
CA LEU A 189 -9.51 10.24 -29.84
C LEU A 189 -10.87 10.79 -30.29
N PHE A 190 -11.88 10.81 -29.42
CA PHE A 190 -13.20 11.39 -29.73
C PHE A 190 -13.17 12.90 -29.99
N PHE A 191 -12.21 13.65 -29.44
CA PHE A 191 -12.06 15.09 -29.72
C PHE A 191 -11.40 15.37 -31.07
N PHE A 192 -10.66 14.42 -31.64
CA PHE A 192 -10.09 14.56 -32.98
C PHE A 192 -11.14 14.33 -34.06
N ASP A 193 -12.05 13.37 -33.88
CA ASP A 193 -13.09 12.99 -34.85
C ASP A 193 -14.22 14.03 -35.03
N GLN A 194 -14.26 15.09 -34.21
CA GLN A 194 -15.25 16.18 -34.34
C GLN A 194 -14.68 17.48 -34.93
N LYS A 195 -13.41 17.49 -35.33
CA LYS A 195 -12.75 18.67 -35.92
C LYS A 195 -12.65 18.63 -37.44
N ASP A 196 -13.06 17.54 -38.05
CA ASP A 196 -13.20 17.35 -39.49
C ASP A 196 -14.69 17.41 -39.89
#